data_AF-W2Y2B7-F1
#
_entry.id   AF-W2Y2B7-F1
#
_cell.length_a   1.000
_cell.length_b   1.000
_cell.length_c   1.000
_cell.angle_alpha   90.00
_cell.angle_beta   90.00
_cell.angle_gamma   90.00
#
_symmetry.space_group_name_H-M   'P 1'
#
loop_
_entity.id
_entity.type
_entity.pdbx_description
1 polymer ?
#
loop_
_entity_poly.entity_id
_entity_poly.type
_entity_poly.pdbx_seq_one_letter_code
_entity_poly.pdbx_strand_id
1 'polypeptide(L)'
;MTSHEQQQHGDEPHQVGVDELHEELDTTPVHATARAGRVEDLREILLVDATQAVALDKYGLTPLHWACDRGEAAATRLLLQHGADVDAVEKRMFKRRPLHLAVLASSEATVRELLAHHADILAEDYRGWAPIHGAAYSGDVDSLTALLNAGASVTTQLTKRRETALHVAACRGRMEAARLLLKRSSDGAGDESLLAMEDDEGSTAAQVAARNGFEDIAYLLGGQLQ
;
A
#
# COMPACT_ATOMS: atom_id res chain seq x y z
N MET A 1 -60.50 22.96 -10.79
CA MET A 1 -60.63 22.48 -9.41
C MET A 1 -59.66 21.34 -9.24
N THR A 2 -58.52 21.67 -8.68
CA THR A 2 -57.36 20.83 -8.39
C THR A 2 -57.62 19.99 -7.15
N SER A 3 -57.47 18.67 -7.24
CA SER A 3 -57.31 17.81 -6.08
C SER A 3 -55.95 17.12 -6.19
N HIS A 4 -55.04 17.62 -5.35
CA HIS A 4 -53.84 16.93 -4.92
C HIS A 4 -54.23 15.72 -4.08
N GLU A 5 -53.62 14.58 -4.32
CA GLU A 5 -53.21 13.70 -3.21
C GLU A 5 -51.88 13.05 -3.56
N GLN A 6 -50.90 13.38 -2.72
CA GLN A 6 -49.54 12.89 -2.75
C GLN A 6 -49.53 11.46 -2.23
N GLN A 7 -48.78 10.58 -2.89
CA GLN A 7 -48.22 9.42 -2.22
C GLN A 7 -46.74 9.35 -2.56
N GLN A 8 -45.97 9.94 -1.65
CA GLN A 8 -44.56 9.68 -1.46
C GLN A 8 -44.43 8.28 -0.86
N HIS A 9 -43.73 7.39 -1.54
CA HIS A 9 -42.98 6.32 -0.89
C HIS A 9 -41.55 6.44 -1.41
N GLY A 10 -40.65 6.68 -0.47
CA GLY A 10 -39.27 7.04 -0.73
C GLY A 10 -38.53 5.93 -1.45
N ASP A 11 -37.79 6.33 -2.47
CA ASP A 11 -36.56 5.65 -2.85
C ASP A 11 -35.62 5.74 -1.65
N GLU A 12 -35.66 4.73 -0.78
CA GLU A 12 -34.50 4.43 0.05
C GLU A 12 -33.41 3.92 -0.90
N PRO A 13 -32.23 4.54 -0.94
CA PRO A 13 -31.11 3.94 -1.63
C PRO A 13 -30.79 2.66 -0.88
N HIS A 14 -31.16 1.52 -1.46
CA HIS A 14 -30.67 0.22 -1.03
C HIS A 14 -29.16 0.34 -0.89
N GLN A 15 -28.70 0.29 0.36
CA GLN A 15 -27.29 0.14 0.70
C GLN A 15 -26.87 -1.21 0.12
N VAL A 16 -26.33 -1.18 -1.10
CA VAL A 16 -25.67 -2.33 -1.69
C VAL A 16 -24.43 -2.58 -0.82
N GLY A 17 -24.55 -3.57 0.05
CA GLY A 17 -23.44 -4.05 0.87
C GLY A 17 -22.26 -4.40 -0.04
N VAL A 18 -21.06 -4.09 0.44
CA VAL A 18 -19.78 -4.24 -0.26
C VAL A 18 -19.39 -5.71 -0.55
N ASP A 19 -20.32 -6.65 -0.36
CA ASP A 19 -20.10 -8.10 -0.40
C ASP A 19 -20.74 -8.80 -1.63
N GLU A 20 -21.38 -8.07 -2.56
CA GLU A 20 -22.08 -8.66 -3.72
C GLU A 20 -21.54 -8.21 -5.10
N LEU A 21 -20.25 -7.89 -5.19
CA LEU A 21 -19.51 -7.88 -6.47
C LEU A 21 -18.48 -9.00 -6.49
N HIS A 22 -18.93 -10.24 -6.36
CA HIS A 22 -18.20 -11.37 -6.92
C HIS A 22 -18.34 -11.29 -8.46
N GLU A 23 -17.75 -10.26 -9.07
CA GLU A 23 -17.43 -10.31 -10.49
C GLU A 23 -16.63 -11.61 -10.70
N GLU A 24 -17.06 -12.42 -11.67
CA GLU A 24 -16.29 -13.53 -12.20
C GLU A 24 -14.96 -12.97 -12.74
N LEU A 25 -14.02 -12.81 -11.82
CA LEU A 25 -12.63 -12.62 -12.13
C LEU A 25 -12.22 -13.91 -12.84
N ASP A 26 -12.17 -13.85 -14.17
CA ASP A 26 -11.52 -14.81 -15.07
C ASP A 26 -10.03 -14.96 -14.68
N THR A 27 -9.84 -15.51 -13.49
CA THR A 27 -8.59 -15.69 -12.78
C THR A 27 -8.30 -17.17 -12.90
N THR A 28 -7.16 -17.49 -13.50
CA THR A 28 -6.75 -18.89 -13.62
C THR A 28 -6.62 -19.50 -12.21
N PRO A 29 -6.74 -20.83 -12.04
CA PRO A 29 -6.73 -21.47 -10.72
C PRO A 29 -5.56 -21.05 -9.83
N VAL A 30 -4.38 -20.79 -10.40
CA VAL A 30 -3.20 -20.32 -9.65
C VAL A 30 -3.40 -18.92 -9.05
N HIS A 31 -4.08 -18.00 -9.74
CA HIS A 31 -4.36 -16.66 -9.21
C HIS A 31 -5.41 -16.73 -8.09
N ALA A 32 -6.48 -17.51 -8.28
CA ALA A 32 -7.53 -17.66 -7.29
C ALA A 32 -7.03 -18.34 -6.00
N THR A 33 -6.18 -19.36 -6.11
CA THR A 33 -5.56 -20.04 -4.96
C THR A 33 -4.58 -19.14 -4.24
N ALA A 34 -3.74 -18.39 -4.97
CA ALA A 34 -2.84 -17.39 -4.40
C ALA A 34 -3.59 -16.27 -3.66
N ARG A 35 -4.66 -15.72 -4.27
CA ARG A 35 -5.52 -14.69 -3.66
C ARG A 35 -6.20 -15.20 -2.38
N ALA A 36 -6.59 -16.46 -2.36
CA ALA A 36 -7.31 -17.06 -1.23
C ALA A 36 -6.38 -17.65 -0.15
N GLY A 37 -5.06 -17.58 -0.31
CA GLY A 37 -4.12 -18.17 0.64
C GLY A 37 -4.19 -19.71 0.72
N ARG A 38 -4.75 -20.39 -0.30
CA ARG A 38 -4.87 -21.86 -0.33
C ARG A 38 -3.54 -22.50 -0.72
N VAL A 39 -2.61 -22.54 0.25
CA VAL A 39 -1.21 -22.92 0.03
C VAL A 39 -1.05 -24.32 -0.55
N GLU A 40 -1.84 -25.30 -0.11
CA GLU A 40 -1.70 -26.67 -0.62
C GLU A 40 -2.21 -26.81 -2.06
N ASP A 41 -3.38 -26.23 -2.39
CA ASP A 41 -3.87 -26.18 -3.77
C ASP A 41 -2.88 -25.43 -4.69
N LEU A 42 -2.31 -24.33 -4.20
CA LEU A 42 -1.30 -23.56 -4.91
C LEU A 42 -0.03 -24.40 -5.14
N ARG A 43 0.40 -25.17 -4.14
CA ARG A 43 1.54 -26.09 -4.25
C ARG A 43 1.29 -27.18 -5.29
N GLU A 44 0.11 -27.79 -5.28
CA GLU A 44 -0.26 -28.82 -6.26
C GLU A 44 -0.20 -28.27 -7.69
N ILE A 45 -0.75 -27.08 -7.92
CA ILE A 45 -0.70 -26.41 -9.23
C ILE A 45 0.75 -26.18 -9.68
N LEU A 46 1.59 -25.63 -8.79
CA LEU A 46 2.99 -25.32 -9.09
C LEU A 46 3.89 -26.55 -9.24
N LEU A 47 3.51 -27.69 -8.65
CA LEU A 47 4.18 -28.98 -8.85
C LEU A 47 3.88 -29.57 -10.23
N VAL A 48 2.65 -29.40 -10.72
CA VAL A 48 2.25 -29.86 -12.07
C VAL A 48 2.85 -28.96 -13.14
N ASP A 49 2.80 -27.65 -12.94
CA ASP A 49 3.34 -26.66 -13.88
C ASP A 49 3.91 -25.45 -13.12
N ALA A 50 5.23 -25.44 -12.94
CA ALA A 50 5.92 -24.35 -12.28
C ALA A 50 5.81 -23.01 -13.04
N THR A 51 5.51 -23.02 -14.34
CA THR A 51 5.35 -21.78 -15.12
C THR A 51 4.13 -20.97 -14.69
N GLN A 52 3.19 -21.58 -13.96
CA GLN A 52 2.04 -20.90 -13.38
C GLN A 52 2.44 -19.81 -12.37
N ALA A 53 3.62 -19.88 -11.72
CA ALA A 53 4.10 -18.86 -10.78
C ALA A 53 4.27 -17.46 -11.42
N VAL A 54 4.52 -17.43 -12.73
CA VAL A 54 4.72 -16.20 -13.53
C VAL A 54 3.61 -15.97 -14.55
N ALA A 55 2.54 -16.77 -14.50
CA ALA A 55 1.37 -16.58 -15.35
C ALA A 55 0.78 -15.18 -15.15
N LEU A 56 0.12 -14.66 -16.18
CA LEU A 56 -0.57 -13.39 -16.13
C LEU A 56 -2.06 -13.63 -16.28
N ASP A 57 -2.86 -13.01 -15.44
CA ASP A 57 -4.30 -12.94 -15.64
C ASP A 57 -4.71 -11.90 -16.70
N LYS A 58 -6.02 -11.76 -16.93
CA LYS A 58 -6.57 -10.76 -17.87
C LYS A 58 -6.24 -9.31 -17.53
N TYR A 59 -5.81 -9.02 -16.30
CA TYR A 59 -5.41 -7.68 -15.86
C TYR A 59 -3.89 -7.48 -15.93
N GLY A 60 -3.13 -8.50 -16.34
CA GLY A 60 -1.68 -8.45 -16.38
C GLY A 60 -1.04 -8.51 -14.99
N LEU A 61 -1.73 -9.12 -14.02
CA LEU A 61 -1.21 -9.41 -12.69
C LEU A 61 -0.72 -10.85 -12.63
N THR A 62 0.33 -11.09 -11.83
CA THR A 62 0.81 -12.44 -11.50
C THR A 62 0.10 -12.98 -10.26
N PRO A 63 0.16 -14.30 -9.98
CA PRO A 63 -0.36 -14.83 -8.71
C PRO A 63 0.28 -14.17 -7.49
N LEU A 64 1.56 -13.76 -7.59
CA LEU A 64 2.27 -13.07 -6.52
C LEU A 64 1.63 -11.71 -6.20
N HIS A 65 1.17 -10.97 -7.21
CA HIS A 65 0.43 -9.73 -6.96
C HIS A 65 -0.83 -9.97 -6.13
N TRP A 66 -1.60 -11.02 -6.44
CA TRP A 66 -2.82 -11.31 -5.69
C TRP A 66 -2.58 -11.84 -4.28
N ALA A 67 -1.54 -12.67 -4.09
CA ALA A 67 -1.14 -13.09 -2.74
C ALA A 67 -0.77 -11.86 -1.90
N CYS A 68 -0.01 -10.91 -2.47
CA CYS A 68 0.40 -9.69 -1.78
C CYS A 68 -0.75 -8.70 -1.53
N ASP A 69 -1.66 -8.52 -2.49
CA ASP A 69 -2.89 -7.72 -2.35
C ASP A 69 -3.78 -8.18 -1.19
N ARG A 70 -3.72 -9.48 -0.88
CA ARG A 70 -4.48 -10.10 0.20
C ARG A 70 -3.68 -10.32 1.48
N GLY A 71 -2.39 -10.00 1.48
CA GLY A 71 -1.51 -10.18 2.63
C GLY A 71 -1.21 -11.65 2.97
N GLU A 72 -1.30 -12.55 1.98
CA GLU A 72 -1.11 -13.99 2.14
C GLU A 72 0.39 -14.35 2.13
N ALA A 73 1.04 -14.19 3.28
CA ALA A 73 2.48 -14.37 3.42
C ALA A 73 2.96 -15.78 3.03
N ALA A 74 2.21 -16.83 3.38
CA ALA A 74 2.59 -18.21 3.06
C ALA A 74 2.48 -18.51 1.55
N ALA A 75 1.44 -18.01 0.89
CA ALA A 75 1.30 -18.11 -0.57
C ALA A 75 2.39 -17.29 -1.28
N THR A 76 2.68 -16.09 -0.78
CA THR A 76 3.76 -15.22 -1.25
C THR A 76 5.11 -15.94 -1.22
N ARG A 77 5.47 -16.52 -0.06
CA ARG A 77 6.69 -17.32 0.10
C ARG A 77 6.75 -18.47 -0.90
N LEU A 78 5.67 -19.24 -1.02
CA LEU A 78 5.61 -20.38 -1.93
C LEU A 78 5.84 -19.96 -3.39
N LEU A 79 5.19 -18.88 -3.83
CA LEU A 79 5.36 -18.36 -5.19
C LEU A 79 6.80 -17.92 -5.47
N LEU A 80 7.43 -17.21 -4.52
CA LEU A 80 8.83 -16.78 -4.62
C LEU A 80 9.79 -17.98 -4.69
N GLN A 81 9.52 -19.04 -3.91
CA GLN A 81 10.29 -20.30 -3.98
C GLN A 81 10.14 -21.03 -5.32
N HIS A 82 9.03 -20.82 -6.02
CA HIS A 82 8.75 -21.38 -7.34
C HIS A 82 9.06 -20.41 -8.50
N GLY A 83 9.91 -19.41 -8.27
CA GLY A 83 10.45 -18.56 -9.32
C GLY A 83 9.55 -17.41 -9.76
N ALA A 84 8.54 -17.04 -8.96
CA ALA A 84 7.85 -15.77 -9.17
C ALA A 84 8.84 -14.60 -9.07
N ASP A 85 8.74 -13.66 -10.00
CA ASP A 85 9.52 -12.43 -9.97
C ASP A 85 9.02 -11.53 -8.83
N VAL A 86 9.84 -11.37 -7.78
CA VAL A 86 9.57 -10.54 -6.59
C VAL A 86 9.20 -9.10 -6.95
N ASP A 87 9.73 -8.65 -8.09
CA ASP A 87 9.67 -7.29 -8.58
C ASP A 87 8.81 -7.18 -9.84
N ALA A 88 7.99 -8.20 -10.12
CA ALA A 88 7.07 -8.21 -11.25
C ALA A 88 6.26 -6.91 -11.30
N VAL A 89 6.24 -6.26 -12.46
CA VAL A 89 5.49 -5.02 -12.66
C VAL A 89 4.13 -5.37 -13.26
N GLU A 90 3.05 -5.00 -12.57
CA GLU A 90 1.71 -5.15 -13.14
C GLU A 90 1.56 -4.26 -14.38
N LYS A 91 0.87 -4.80 -15.39
CA LYS A 91 0.95 -4.27 -16.76
C LYS A 91 -0.12 -3.26 -17.13
N ARG A 92 -1.10 -2.97 -16.27
CA ARG A 92 -2.34 -2.30 -16.69
C ARG A 92 -2.63 -0.96 -16.03
N MET A 93 -2.52 -0.82 -14.70
CA MET A 93 -3.10 0.34 -14.01
C MET A 93 -2.07 1.35 -13.49
N PHE A 94 -1.37 0.99 -12.43
CA PHE A 94 -0.48 1.78 -11.62
C PHE A 94 0.99 1.32 -11.66
N LYS A 95 1.38 0.34 -12.48
CA LYS A 95 2.74 -0.23 -12.50
C LYS A 95 3.24 -0.67 -11.11
N ARG A 96 2.32 -1.12 -10.26
CA ARG A 96 2.65 -1.63 -8.94
C ARG A 96 3.44 -2.93 -9.03
N ARG A 97 4.30 -3.11 -8.04
CA ARG A 97 5.01 -4.36 -7.75
C ARG A 97 4.40 -5.05 -6.53
N PRO A 98 4.64 -6.35 -6.29
CA PRO A 98 4.14 -7.06 -5.12
C PRO A 98 4.34 -6.32 -3.79
N LEU A 99 5.50 -5.68 -3.58
CA LEU A 99 5.78 -4.93 -2.35
C LEU A 99 4.85 -3.72 -2.13
N HIS A 100 4.41 -3.06 -3.21
CA HIS A 100 3.40 -1.99 -3.10
C HIS A 100 2.05 -2.52 -2.64
N LEU A 101 1.67 -3.73 -3.06
CA LEU A 101 0.40 -4.33 -2.68
C LEU A 101 0.43 -4.84 -1.24
N ALA A 102 1.53 -5.46 -0.82
CA ALA A 102 1.71 -5.96 0.54
C ALA A 102 1.61 -4.85 1.61
N VAL A 103 2.20 -3.67 1.36
CA VAL A 103 2.12 -2.53 2.29
C VAL A 103 0.73 -1.90 2.34
N LEU A 104 -0.01 -1.93 1.21
CA LEU A 104 -1.39 -1.43 1.15
C LEU A 104 -2.38 -2.41 1.78
N ALA A 105 -2.06 -3.70 1.78
CA ALA A 105 -2.77 -4.75 2.50
C ALA A 105 -2.48 -4.75 4.01
N SER A 106 -1.57 -3.89 4.49
CA SER A 106 -1.12 -3.82 5.89
C SER A 106 -0.66 -5.18 6.44
N SER A 107 0.08 -5.95 5.63
CA SER A 107 0.58 -7.28 6.00
C SER A 107 2.09 -7.25 6.17
N GLU A 108 2.55 -6.95 7.38
CA GLU A 108 3.97 -6.96 7.74
C GLU A 108 4.64 -8.30 7.41
N ALA A 109 3.96 -9.42 7.68
CA ALA A 109 4.46 -10.75 7.35
C ALA A 109 4.78 -10.88 5.85
N THR A 110 3.88 -10.42 4.98
CA THR A 110 4.08 -10.45 3.53
C THR A 110 5.18 -9.51 3.09
N VAL A 111 5.24 -8.31 3.68
CA VAL A 111 6.34 -7.35 3.44
C VAL A 111 7.68 -7.97 3.78
N ARG A 112 7.80 -8.65 4.93
CA ARG A 112 9.04 -9.33 5.33
C ARG A 112 9.43 -10.46 4.39
N GLU A 113 8.48 -11.24 3.87
CA GLU A 113 8.78 -12.26 2.86
C GLU A 113 9.37 -11.63 1.60
N LEU A 114 8.76 -10.55 1.09
CA LEU A 114 9.27 -9.86 -0.09
C LEU A 114 10.67 -9.25 0.14
N LEU A 115 10.89 -8.62 1.30
CA LEU A 115 12.20 -8.08 1.66
C LEU A 115 13.27 -9.17 1.82
N ALA A 116 12.91 -10.33 2.39
CA ALA A 116 13.81 -11.48 2.49
C ALA A 116 14.19 -12.05 1.11
N HIS A 117 13.34 -11.83 0.10
CA HIS A 117 13.59 -12.15 -1.30
C HIS A 117 14.10 -10.96 -2.12
N HIS A 118 14.66 -9.94 -1.45
CA HIS A 118 15.33 -8.79 -2.08
C HIS A 118 14.45 -7.91 -2.97
N ALA A 119 13.16 -7.77 -2.64
CA ALA A 119 12.27 -6.82 -3.31
C ALA A 119 12.85 -5.40 -3.32
N ASP A 120 12.71 -4.68 -4.43
CA ASP A 120 13.19 -3.31 -4.57
C ASP A 120 12.35 -2.34 -3.72
N ILE A 121 12.92 -1.91 -2.59
CA ILE A 121 12.32 -0.94 -1.68
C ILE A 121 12.24 0.49 -2.24
N LEU A 122 12.97 0.76 -3.32
CA LEU A 122 13.02 2.07 -3.99
C LEU A 122 12.11 2.13 -5.21
N ALA A 123 11.57 0.98 -5.65
CA ALA A 123 10.71 0.92 -6.81
C ALA A 123 9.53 1.87 -6.68
N GLU A 124 9.27 2.64 -7.73
CA GLU A 124 8.14 3.57 -7.78
C GLU A 124 7.01 3.01 -8.63
N ASP A 125 5.78 3.17 -8.15
CA ASP A 125 4.58 2.99 -8.96
C ASP A 125 4.37 4.17 -9.93
N TYR A 126 3.31 4.12 -10.74
CA TYR A 126 2.97 5.15 -11.72
C TYR A 126 2.76 6.55 -11.11
N ARG A 127 2.45 6.64 -9.81
CA ARG A 127 2.30 7.91 -9.08
C ARG A 127 3.61 8.39 -8.45
N GLY A 128 4.72 7.68 -8.67
CA GLY A 128 5.99 7.92 -7.99
C GLY A 128 5.99 7.42 -6.56
N TRP A 129 5.03 6.59 -6.16
CA TRP A 129 4.99 6.11 -4.80
C TRP A 129 5.92 4.91 -4.66
N ALA A 130 6.98 5.07 -3.88
CA ALA A 130 7.71 3.95 -3.30
C ALA A 130 6.92 3.26 -2.17
N PRO A 131 7.23 2.00 -1.81
CA PRO A 131 6.55 1.25 -0.75
C PRO A 131 6.42 1.97 0.60
N ILE A 132 7.40 2.79 0.98
CA ILE A 132 7.36 3.57 2.22
C ILE A 132 6.17 4.55 2.27
N HIS A 133 5.77 5.12 1.13
CA HIS A 133 4.58 5.97 1.02
C HIS A 133 3.30 5.16 1.22
N GLY A 134 3.26 3.93 0.68
CA GLY A 134 2.14 3.01 0.86
C GLY A 134 1.93 2.63 2.34
N ALA A 135 3.01 2.29 3.05
CA ALA A 135 2.95 1.98 4.48
C ALA A 135 2.54 3.22 5.32
N ALA A 136 3.08 4.40 5.00
CA ALA A 136 2.67 5.65 5.64
C ALA A 136 1.20 6.00 5.38
N TYR A 137 0.67 5.68 4.20
CA TYR A 137 -0.73 5.88 3.84
C TYR A 137 -1.68 4.92 4.58
N SER A 138 -1.32 3.64 4.65
CA SER A 138 -2.10 2.63 5.37
C SER A 138 -2.05 2.86 6.89
N GLY A 139 -0.96 3.47 7.38
CA GLY A 139 -0.70 3.65 8.80
C GLY A 139 -0.16 2.38 9.47
N ASP A 140 0.26 1.39 8.67
CA ASP A 140 0.88 0.16 9.15
C ASP A 140 2.31 0.45 9.62
N VAL A 141 2.45 0.66 10.92
CA VAL A 141 3.72 0.97 11.60
C VAL A 141 4.70 -0.19 11.52
N ASP A 142 4.23 -1.43 11.47
CA ASP A 142 5.08 -2.62 11.44
C ASP A 142 5.72 -2.78 10.07
N SER A 143 4.93 -2.69 8.99
CA SER A 143 5.45 -2.65 7.62
C SER A 143 6.36 -1.44 7.39
N LEU A 144 6.00 -0.27 7.91
CA LEU A 144 6.83 0.93 7.83
C LEU A 144 8.17 0.73 8.55
N THR A 145 8.16 0.11 9.73
CA THR A 145 9.37 -0.24 10.48
C THR A 145 10.24 -1.23 9.70
N ALA A 146 9.65 -2.25 9.09
CA ALA A 146 10.36 -3.24 8.29
C ALA A 146 11.08 -2.58 7.10
N LEU A 147 10.41 -1.68 6.37
CA LEU A 147 11.00 -0.92 5.26
C LEU A 147 12.15 -0.02 5.72
N LEU A 148 11.96 0.72 6.82
CA LEU A 148 13.00 1.59 7.38
C LEU A 148 14.23 0.79 7.84
N ASN A 149 14.02 -0.39 8.43
CA ASN A 149 15.11 -1.31 8.78
C ASN A 149 15.82 -1.89 7.55
N ALA A 150 15.11 -2.04 6.42
CA ALA A 150 15.68 -2.49 5.16
C ALA A 150 16.44 -1.38 4.40
N GLY A 151 16.47 -0.15 4.94
CA GLY A 151 17.21 0.98 4.37
C GLY A 151 16.35 1.97 3.58
N ALA A 152 15.02 1.89 3.69
CA ALA A 152 14.16 2.95 3.15
C ALA A 152 14.47 4.29 3.85
N SER A 153 14.49 5.35 3.06
CA SER A 153 14.87 6.69 3.51
C SER A 153 13.64 7.55 3.74
N VAL A 154 13.63 8.28 4.86
CA VAL A 154 12.54 9.21 5.20
C VAL A 154 12.63 10.55 4.44
N THR A 155 13.79 10.88 3.87
CA THR A 155 14.04 12.17 3.20
C THR A 155 14.26 12.04 1.69
N THR A 156 14.84 10.95 1.19
CA THR A 156 15.27 10.88 -0.22
C THR A 156 14.26 10.21 -1.15
N GLN A 157 13.35 9.40 -0.61
CA GLN A 157 12.26 8.80 -1.38
C GLN A 157 11.08 9.77 -1.39
N LEU A 158 10.86 10.41 -2.52
CA LEU A 158 9.82 11.41 -2.70
C LEU A 158 8.82 10.96 -3.77
N THR A 159 7.54 11.29 -3.59
CA THR A 159 6.55 11.09 -4.65
C THR A 159 6.78 12.06 -5.81
N LYS A 160 6.02 11.91 -6.91
CA LYS A 160 6.00 12.91 -8.01
C LYS A 160 5.60 14.31 -7.57
N ARG A 161 4.90 14.43 -6.44
CA ARG A 161 4.53 15.71 -5.81
C ARG A 161 5.55 16.16 -4.76
N ARG A 162 6.76 15.59 -4.77
CA ARG A 162 7.81 15.84 -3.78
C ARG A 162 7.38 15.55 -2.33
N GLU A 163 6.33 14.76 -2.13
CA GLU A 163 5.87 14.39 -0.80
C GLU A 163 6.79 13.33 -0.20
N THR A 164 7.22 13.52 1.04
CA THR A 164 7.85 12.46 1.85
C THR A 164 6.78 11.51 2.41
N ALA A 165 7.21 10.37 2.95
CA ALA A 165 6.33 9.49 3.73
C ALA A 165 5.64 10.24 4.90
N LEU A 166 6.27 11.27 5.47
CA LEU A 166 5.69 12.08 6.54
C LEU A 166 4.54 12.96 6.05
N HIS A 167 4.66 13.55 4.86
CA HIS A 167 3.54 14.27 4.23
C HIS A 167 2.34 13.34 4.02
N VAL A 168 2.59 12.12 3.55
CA VAL A 168 1.53 11.13 3.32
C VAL A 168 0.86 10.71 4.63
N ALA A 169 1.63 10.43 5.69
CA ALA A 169 1.10 10.10 7.01
C ALA A 169 0.27 11.27 7.60
N ALA A 170 0.78 12.51 7.48
CA ALA A 170 0.10 13.73 7.91
C ALA A 170 -1.21 13.97 7.16
N CYS A 171 -1.20 13.82 5.84
CA CYS A 171 -2.39 13.94 4.98
C CYS A 171 -3.47 12.89 5.29
N ARG A 172 -3.09 11.76 5.89
CA ARG A 172 -3.99 10.64 6.21
C ARG A 172 -4.31 10.47 7.70
N GLY A 173 -3.86 11.38 8.55
CA GLY A 173 -4.14 11.27 9.98
C GLY A 173 -3.44 10.10 10.67
N ARG A 174 -2.30 9.62 10.13
CA ARG A 174 -1.59 8.45 10.65
C ARG A 174 -0.59 8.86 11.73
N MET A 175 -1.11 9.16 12.93
CA MET A 175 -0.34 9.64 14.08
C MET A 175 0.89 8.79 14.39
N GLU A 176 0.72 7.47 14.54
CA GLU A 176 1.82 6.59 14.94
C GLU A 176 2.86 6.42 13.83
N ALA A 177 2.45 6.42 12.57
CA ALA A 177 3.38 6.44 11.44
C ALA A 177 4.19 7.75 11.42
N ALA A 178 3.54 8.90 11.66
CA ALA A 178 4.23 10.19 11.77
C ALA A 178 5.24 10.19 12.92
N ARG A 179 4.89 9.69 14.11
CA ARG A 179 5.82 9.55 15.25
C ARG A 179 7.02 8.68 14.91
N LEU A 180 6.80 7.53 14.26
CA LEU A 180 7.88 6.63 13.86
C LEU A 180 8.85 7.32 12.88
N LEU A 181 8.32 8.02 11.88
CA LEU A 181 9.13 8.72 10.88
C LEU A 181 9.98 9.83 11.52
N LEU A 182 9.41 10.61 12.44
CA LEU A 182 10.17 11.63 13.20
C LEU A 182 11.29 11.01 14.03
N LYS A 183 10.98 9.94 14.77
CA LYS A 183 11.97 9.24 15.59
C LYS A 183 13.14 8.74 14.75
N ARG A 184 12.86 8.17 13.56
CA ARG A 184 13.92 7.71 12.66
C ARG A 184 14.71 8.85 12.03
N SER A 185 14.07 10.01 11.80
CA SER A 185 14.75 11.21 11.34
C SER A 185 15.73 11.77 12.38
N SER A 186 15.39 11.74 13.67
CA SER A 186 16.29 12.22 14.73
C SER A 186 17.49 11.31 14.98
N ASP A 187 17.35 10.03 14.65
CA ASP A 187 18.43 9.04 14.79
C ASP A 187 19.46 9.14 13.62
N GLY A 188 19.11 9.80 12.51
CA GLY A 188 19.94 9.96 11.32
C GLY A 188 20.55 11.36 11.20
N ALA A 189 21.87 11.48 11.20
CA ALA A 189 22.61 12.75 11.10
C ALA A 189 22.62 13.36 9.68
N GLY A 190 21.46 13.55 9.04
CA GLY A 190 21.32 14.13 7.71
C GLY A 190 20.90 15.60 7.75
N ASP A 191 21.63 16.46 7.03
CA ASP A 191 21.58 17.93 6.99
C ASP A 191 20.23 18.59 6.57
N GLU A 192 19.15 17.84 6.36
CA GLU A 192 17.85 18.38 5.97
C GLU A 192 16.77 17.93 6.95
N SER A 193 16.23 18.89 7.72
CA SER A 193 15.17 18.64 8.70
C SER A 193 13.93 18.10 7.98
N LEU A 194 13.58 16.83 8.22
CA LEU A 194 12.38 16.18 7.66
C LEU A 194 11.10 17.03 7.85
N LEU A 195 11.05 17.82 8.93
CA LEU A 195 9.95 18.72 9.25
C LEU A 195 9.87 19.95 8.32
N ALA A 196 11.00 20.39 7.79
CA ALA A 196 11.11 21.57 6.93
C ALA A 196 10.99 21.25 5.44
N MET A 197 11.00 19.97 5.07
CA MET A 197 10.81 19.56 3.67
C MET A 197 9.41 19.97 3.19
N GLU A 198 9.36 20.50 1.99
CA GLU A 198 8.13 20.95 1.34
C GLU A 198 7.80 20.05 0.14
N ASP A 199 6.50 19.80 -0.05
CA ASP A 199 5.96 19.20 -1.26
C ASP A 199 6.06 20.14 -2.49
N ASP A 200 5.48 19.74 -3.62
CA ASP A 200 5.47 20.53 -4.85
C ASP A 200 4.58 21.79 -4.78
N GLU A 201 3.69 21.87 -3.78
CA GLU A 201 2.87 23.04 -3.47
C GLU A 201 3.57 23.99 -2.46
N GLY A 202 4.77 23.64 -1.99
CA GLY A 202 5.48 24.43 -0.98
C GLY A 202 4.95 24.21 0.45
N SER A 203 4.21 23.12 0.69
CA SER A 203 3.63 22.82 1.99
C SER A 203 4.50 21.84 2.78
N THR A 204 4.74 22.11 4.05
CA THR A 204 5.35 21.14 4.98
C THR A 204 4.32 20.11 5.44
N ALA A 205 4.78 18.97 5.97
CA ALA A 205 3.88 17.95 6.51
C ALA A 205 2.95 18.49 7.64
N ALA A 206 3.41 19.45 8.44
CA ALA A 206 2.59 20.11 9.46
C ALA A 206 1.43 20.91 8.84
N GLN A 207 1.71 21.66 7.76
CA GLN A 207 0.70 22.43 7.03
C GLN A 207 -0.29 21.51 6.33
N VAL A 208 0.19 20.40 5.75
CA VAL A 208 -0.66 19.36 5.15
C VAL A 208 -1.59 18.73 6.20
N ALA A 209 -1.10 18.40 7.39
CA ALA A 209 -1.94 17.89 8.49
C ALA A 209 -3.02 18.90 8.87
N ALA A 210 -2.66 20.17 9.07
CA ALA A 210 -3.60 21.23 9.44
C ALA A 210 -4.69 21.45 8.37
N ARG A 211 -4.30 21.49 7.08
CA ARG A 211 -5.22 21.65 5.94
C ARG A 211 -6.24 20.50 5.84
N ASN A 212 -5.88 19.31 6.31
CA ASN A 212 -6.74 18.13 6.32
C ASN A 212 -7.46 17.90 7.67
N GLY A 213 -7.33 18.81 8.63
CA GLY A 213 -8.03 18.75 9.93
C GLY A 213 -7.38 17.84 10.98
N PHE A 214 -6.15 17.39 10.77
CA PHE A 214 -5.39 16.59 11.74
C PHE A 214 -4.55 17.51 12.65
N GLU A 215 -5.24 18.29 13.48
CA GLU A 215 -4.63 19.32 14.33
C GLU A 215 -3.60 18.76 15.33
N ASP A 216 -3.84 17.56 15.84
CA ASP A 216 -2.94 16.85 16.74
C ASP A 216 -1.60 16.50 16.06
N ILE A 217 -1.65 16.05 14.80
CA ILE A 217 -0.45 15.80 13.99
C ILE A 217 0.19 17.13 13.62
N ALA A 218 -0.59 18.13 13.21
CA ALA A 218 -0.04 19.45 12.90
C ALA A 218 0.70 20.05 14.11
N TYR A 219 0.16 19.88 15.32
CA TYR A 219 0.79 20.31 16.56
C TYR A 219 2.06 19.49 16.86
N LEU A 220 2.02 18.16 16.71
CA LEU A 220 3.19 17.30 16.85
C LEU A 220 4.34 17.75 15.94
N LEU A 221 4.03 18.09 14.69
CA LEU A 221 5.01 18.43 13.66
C LEU A 221 5.47 19.89 13.74
N GLY A 222 4.58 20.82 14.10
CA GLY A 222 4.89 22.25 14.22
C GLY A 222 5.50 22.65 15.56
N GLY A 223 5.18 21.92 16.64
CA GLY A 223 5.62 22.22 18.00
C GLY A 223 7.09 21.93 18.30
N GLN A 224 7.85 21.37 17.35
CA GLN A 224 9.29 21.09 17.51
C GLN A 224 10.20 22.24 17.03
N LEU A 225 9.63 23.39 16.63
CA LEU A 225 10.35 24.58 16.14
C LEU A 225 10.38 25.77 17.13
N GLN A 226 10.09 25.55 18.42
CA GLN A 226 10.23 26.55 19.49
C GLN A 226 11.32 26.15 20.48
#